data_AF-A0A2V3WQ70-F1
#
_entry.id   AF-A0A2V3WQ70-F1
#
_cell.length_a   1.000
_cell.length_b   1.000
_cell.length_c   1.000
_cell.angle_alpha   90.00
_cell.angle_beta   90.00
_cell.angle_gamma   90.00
#
_symmetry.space_group_name_H-M   'P 1'
#
loop_
_entity.id
_entity.type
_entity.pdbx_description
1 polymer ?
#
loop_
_entity_poly.entity_id
_entity_poly.type
_entity_poly.pdbx_seq_one_letter_code
_entity_poly.pdbx_strand_id
1 'polypeptide(L)' 'MIKFSLLATAFAILVLTACEGKKSLDGYPMDKPPPSAYAPRDSEPTPDKP' A
#
# COMPACT_ATOMS: atom_id res chain seq x y z
N MET A 1 -30.64 2.04 -20.07
CA MET A 1 -29.63 2.59 -19.14
C MET A 1 -29.01 1.51 -18.25
N ILE A 2 -29.78 0.58 -17.68
CA ILE A 2 -29.31 -0.52 -16.78
C ILE A 2 -28.21 -1.42 -17.39
N LYS A 3 -28.23 -1.66 -18.70
CA LYS A 3 -27.20 -2.48 -19.40
C LYS A 3 -25.77 -1.99 -19.17
N PHE A 4 -25.56 -0.66 -19.17
CA PHE A 4 -24.24 -0.08 -18.93
C PHE A 4 -23.88 -0.08 -17.44
N SER A 5 -24.86 0.04 -16.55
CA SER A 5 -24.63 -0.08 -15.10
C SER A 5 -24.10 -1.45 -14.72
N LEU A 6 -24.66 -2.54 -15.28
CA LEU A 6 -24.16 -3.89 -14.99
C LEU A 6 -22.70 -4.09 -15.47
N LEU A 7 -22.37 -3.54 -16.63
CA LEU A 7 -21.01 -3.58 -17.17
C LEU A 7 -20.03 -2.77 -16.30
N ALA A 8 -20.44 -1.58 -15.85
CA ALA A 8 -19.64 -0.74 -14.97
C ALA A 8 -19.42 -1.39 -13.60
N THR A 9 -20.45 -2.03 -13.03
CA THR A 9 -20.32 -2.77 -11.76
C THR A 9 -19.37 -3.95 -11.88
N ALA A 10 -19.46 -4.73 -12.97
CA ALA A 10 -18.54 -5.84 -13.21
C ALA A 10 -17.07 -5.37 -13.32
N PHE A 11 -16.84 -4.25 -14.02
CA PHE A 11 -15.51 -3.64 -14.10
C PHE A 11 -15.01 -3.12 -12.75
N ALA A 12 -15.87 -2.47 -11.96
CA ALA A 12 -15.49 -1.98 -10.65
C ALA A 12 -15.06 -3.12 -9.71
N ILE A 13 -15.79 -4.24 -9.72
CA ILE A 13 -15.44 -5.42 -8.93
C ILE A 13 -14.08 -5.99 -9.40
N LEU A 14 -13.87 -6.12 -10.71
CA LEU A 14 -12.59 -6.60 -11.25
C LEU A 14 -11.41 -5.73 -10.81
N VAL A 15 -11.53 -4.40 -10.89
CA VAL A 15 -10.49 -3.47 -10.48
C VAL A 15 -10.22 -3.55 -8.96
N LEU A 16 -11.28 -3.62 -8.16
CA LEU A 16 -11.15 -3.77 -6.69
C LEU A 16 -10.47 -5.09 -6.31
N THR A 17 -10.76 -6.19 -7.02
CA THR A 17 -10.09 -7.49 -6.78
C THR A 17 -8.66 -7.55 -7.32
N ALA A 18 -8.34 -6.77 -8.36
CA ALA A 18 -6.99 -6.69 -8.93
C ALA A 18 -6.05 -5.84 -8.06
N CYS A 19 -6.57 -4.94 -7.23
CA CYS A 19 -5.81 -4.29 -6.17
C CYS A 19 -5.56 -5.26 -5.01
N GLU A 20 -4.63 -6.20 -5.16
CA GLU A 20 -4.10 -7.01 -4.06
C GLU A 20 -3.40 -6.11 -3.02
N GLY A 21 -4.14 -5.69 -1.98
CA GLY A 21 -3.70 -4.74 -0.96
C GLY A 21 -2.79 -5.29 0.14
N LYS A 22 -1.80 -6.14 -0.18
CA LYS A 22 -0.88 -6.70 0.85
C LYS A 22 0.60 -6.59 0.53
N LYS A 23 0.93 -5.97 -0.61
CA LYS A 23 2.31 -5.72 -1.03
C LYS A 23 2.49 -4.21 -1.10
N SER A 24 3.53 -3.67 -0.48
CA SER A 24 3.92 -2.28 -0.67
C SER A 24 4.33 -2.04 -2.13
N LEU A 25 4.46 -0.77 -2.50
CA LEU A 25 4.89 -0.35 -3.84
C LEU A 25 6.28 -0.90 -4.24
N ASP A 26 7.11 -1.26 -3.26
CA ASP A 26 8.41 -1.91 -3.42
C ASP A 26 8.31 -3.45 -3.52
N GLY A 27 7.10 -4.00 -3.54
CA GLY A 27 6.83 -5.44 -3.64
C GLY A 27 7.01 -6.21 -2.34
N TYR A 28 7.37 -5.57 -1.23
CA TYR A 28 7.48 -6.24 0.06
C TYR A 28 6.11 -6.50 0.69
N PRO A 29 5.92 -7.60 1.43
CA PRO A 29 4.71 -7.80 2.20
C PRO A 29 4.59 -6.71 3.27
N MET A 30 3.46 -5.99 3.30
CA MET A 30 3.20 -4.95 4.29
C MET A 30 3.23 -5.48 5.73
N ASP A 31 2.89 -6.76 5.91
CA ASP A 31 2.91 -7.45 7.21
C ASP A 31 4.34 -7.74 7.71
N LYS A 32 5.32 -7.72 6.81
CA LYS A 32 6.72 -8.03 7.12
C LYS A 32 7.63 -7.07 6.35
N PRO A 33 7.65 -5.78 6.74
CA PRO A 33 8.46 -4.78 6.07
C PRO A 33 9.96 -5.14 6.19
N PRO A 34 10.80 -4.64 5.27
CA PRO A 34 12.24 -4.89 5.32
C PRO A 34 12.84 -4.40 6.65
N PRO A 35 13.91 -5.02 7.16
CA PRO A 35 14.53 -4.64 8.44
C PRO A 35 14.90 -3.15 8.54
N SER A 36 15.18 -2.50 7.40
CA SER A 36 15.47 -1.07 7.32
C SER A 36 14.29 -0.17 7.75
N ALA A 37 13.05 -0.65 7.69
CA ALA A 37 11.89 0.10 8.17
C ALA A 37 11.85 0.24 9.70
N TYR A 38 12.59 -0.61 10.42
CA TYR A 38 12.73 -0.57 11.88
C TYR A 38 14.04 0.09 12.35
N ALA A 39 14.92 0.45 11.41
CA ALA A 39 16.16 1.15 11.76
C ALA A 39 15.84 2.58 12.21
N PRO A 40 16.65 3.16 13.11
CA PRO A 40 16.55 4.58 13.45
C PRO A 40 16.61 5.43 12.18
N ARG A 41 15.75 6.44 12.09
CA ARG A 41 15.78 7.32 10.92
C ARG A 41 17.01 8.23 11.04
N ASP A 42 17.74 8.40 9.95
CA ASP A 42 18.86 9.35 9.87
C ASP A 42 18.44 10.81 10.15
N SER A 43 17.14 11.09 10.12
CA SER A 43 16.52 12.39 10.36
C SER A 43 16.00 12.57 11.80
N GLU A 44 16.10 11.56 12.66
CA GLU A 44 15.72 11.70 14.06
C GLU A 44 16.62 12.75 14.75
N PRO A 45 16.04 13.75 15.44
CA PRO A 45 16.83 14.68 16.23
C PRO A 45 17.57 13.89 17.30
N THR A 46 18.90 13.97 17.32
CA THR A 46 19.68 13.47 18.45
C THR A 46 19.34 14.35 19.65
N PRO A 47 18.79 13.79 20.75
CA PRO A 47 18.40 14.60 21.92
C PRO A 47 19.56 15.29 22.64
N ASP A 48 20.80 15.09 22.19
CA ASP A 48 21.99 15.70 22.76
C ASP A 48 22.75 16.49 21.70
N LYS A 49 22.37 17.76 21.51
CA LYS A 49 23.30 18.76 20.97
C LYS A 49 23.27 19.99 21.89
N PRO A 50 24.36 20.30 22.60
CA PRO A 50 24.47 21.52 23.38
C PRO A 50 24.37 22.78 22.51
#